data_AF-A0A8D0KSR6-F1
#
_entry.id   AF-A0A8D0KSR6-F1
#
_cell.length_a   1.000
_cell.length_b   1.000
_cell.length_c   1.000
_cell.angle_alpha   90.00
_cell.angle_beta   90.00
_cell.angle_gamma   90.00
#
_symmetry.space_group_name_H-M   'P 1'
#
loop_
_entity.id
_entity.type
_entity.pdbx_description
1 polymer ?
#
loop_
_entity_poly.entity_id
_entity_poly.type
_entity_poly.pdbx_seq_one_letter_code
_entity_poly.pdbx_strand_id
1 'polypeptide(L)'
;VASFGSTQGPSWSGRGAHGCTPKLFGPPEENLTKTYKFMFQKALDIREALSWRIEELGDLVLFFFFSPPLPLQEPVTVLGQIGCDSNGKLNAKSVVLEGDREHSSGGQIPLDLSELQEYSLFPGQVIVALEGTNNTGRRMVVSKLYELILVPYFPVFSPIFPSAGSQLILVPYFPVFSPIFPSAGSQLILVPYFPVFSPIFPSAGSQLVLVPSLRDVHHDFVYPQPPFVCPDLPKDDKPRVHLVSDPCTLDIDGVVLGLTSTDLLFHMGAEEISSSSGISDRFTRILKHILTQRSYASLPVTPDVLVTPSELRYFVKDVLGCVCINPGRLTKGRVGGTYGRLYLQREATAGQRRSPCVAAQVVKI
;
A
#
# COMPACT_ATOMS: atom_id res chain seq x y z
N VAL A 1 -14.58 -8.07 15.55
CA VAL A 1 -13.30 -7.88 16.30
C VAL A 1 -12.65 -6.53 16.05
N ALA A 2 -12.88 -5.89 14.90
CA ALA A 2 -12.70 -4.45 14.71
C ALA A 2 -13.85 -3.91 13.86
N SER A 3 -14.19 -2.63 13.99
CA SER A 3 -15.28 -2.00 13.25
C SER A 3 -14.98 -0.53 12.99
N PHE A 4 -15.56 -0.01 11.91
CA PHE A 4 -15.51 1.39 11.51
C PHE A 4 -16.87 1.78 10.90
N GLY A 5 -17.27 3.03 11.12
CA GLY A 5 -18.53 3.58 10.62
C GLY A 5 -19.78 2.99 11.30
N SER A 6 -20.94 3.30 10.73
CA SER A 6 -22.25 2.87 11.24
C SER A 6 -22.52 1.41 10.90
N THR A 7 -22.04 0.48 11.74
CA THR A 7 -22.24 -0.95 11.51
C THR A 7 -23.71 -1.36 11.73
N GLN A 8 -24.36 -1.92 10.70
CA GLN A 8 -25.80 -2.28 10.70
C GLN A 8 -26.16 -3.54 11.53
N GLY A 9 -25.48 -3.78 12.65
CA GLY A 9 -25.68 -4.99 13.45
C GLY A 9 -25.01 -6.25 12.85
N PRO A 10 -25.42 -7.46 13.25
CA PRO A 10 -24.74 -8.70 12.88
C PRO A 10 -25.00 -9.16 11.44
N SER A 11 -26.14 -8.79 10.85
CA SER A 11 -26.57 -9.20 9.50
C SER A 11 -25.94 -8.32 8.42
N TRP A 12 -25.07 -8.91 7.61
CA TRP A 12 -24.47 -8.26 6.44
C TRP A 12 -24.85 -9.07 5.20
N SER A 13 -25.48 -8.43 4.21
CA SER A 13 -25.90 -9.07 2.96
C SER A 13 -25.72 -8.12 1.78
N GLY A 14 -25.14 -8.61 0.68
CA GLY A 14 -25.08 -7.89 -0.59
C GLY A 14 -26.25 -8.27 -1.51
N ARG A 15 -26.47 -7.49 -2.57
CA ARG A 15 -27.52 -7.75 -3.58
C ARG A 15 -27.12 -8.80 -4.64
N GLY A 16 -25.96 -9.44 -4.49
CA GLY A 16 -25.33 -10.25 -5.55
C GLY A 16 -24.69 -9.38 -6.65
N ALA A 17 -24.07 -10.01 -7.64
CA ALA A 17 -23.20 -9.43 -8.66
C ALA A 17 -23.94 -8.65 -9.76
N HIS A 18 -25.24 -8.37 -9.61
CA HIS A 18 -26.01 -7.65 -10.62
C HIS A 18 -25.53 -6.21 -10.75
N GLY A 19 -24.74 -5.94 -11.80
CA GLY A 19 -24.31 -4.59 -12.20
C GLY A 19 -22.97 -4.11 -11.65
N CYS A 20 -22.25 -4.92 -10.86
CA CYS A 20 -20.96 -4.55 -10.29
C CYS A 20 -19.85 -5.43 -10.88
N THR A 21 -18.96 -4.84 -11.67
CA THR A 21 -17.80 -5.53 -12.26
C THR A 21 -16.53 -4.78 -11.88
N PRO A 22 -15.61 -5.39 -11.10
CA PRO A 22 -14.32 -4.78 -10.80
C PRO A 22 -13.53 -4.49 -12.08
N LYS A 23 -12.92 -3.32 -12.15
CA LYS A 23 -12.05 -2.91 -13.26
C LYS A 23 -10.69 -2.48 -12.73
N LEU A 24 -9.64 -2.67 -13.51
CA LEU A 24 -8.35 -2.06 -13.21
C LEU A 24 -8.48 -0.54 -13.31
N PHE A 25 -7.95 0.17 -12.32
CA PHE A 25 -7.96 1.62 -12.29
C PHE A 25 -6.83 2.19 -13.16
N GLY A 26 -7.09 3.32 -13.83
CA GLY A 26 -6.09 4.00 -14.67
C GLY A 26 -5.94 3.40 -16.07
N PRO A 27 -5.00 3.93 -16.89
CA PRO A 27 -4.76 3.46 -18.24
C PRO A 27 -4.18 2.02 -18.25
N PRO A 28 -4.45 1.22 -19.30
CA PRO A 28 -3.95 -0.15 -19.38
C PRO A 28 -2.42 -0.29 -19.32
N GLU A 29 -1.69 0.75 -19.74
CA GLU A 29 -0.22 0.78 -19.79
C GLU A 29 0.43 0.83 -18.40
N GLU A 30 -0.28 1.39 -17.41
CA GLU A 30 0.18 1.44 -16.02
C GLU A 30 -0.12 0.14 -15.26
N ASN A 31 -0.95 -0.73 -15.82
CA ASN A 31 -1.40 -1.94 -15.16
C ASN A 31 -0.60 -3.17 -15.63
N LEU A 32 0.03 -3.86 -14.67
CA LEU A 32 0.74 -5.11 -14.94
C LEU A 32 -0.26 -6.23 -15.24
N THR A 33 -0.47 -6.52 -16.52
CA THR A 33 -1.44 -7.54 -16.99
C THR A 33 -0.79 -8.79 -17.57
N LYS A 34 0.53 -8.78 -17.75
CA LYS A 34 1.29 -9.86 -18.40
C LYS A 34 2.51 -10.23 -17.58
N THR A 35 2.94 -11.49 -17.73
CA THR A 35 4.22 -11.97 -17.21
C THR A 35 5.37 -11.23 -17.87
N TYR A 36 6.45 -11.00 -17.12
CA TYR A 36 7.64 -10.31 -17.59
C TYR A 36 8.91 -11.05 -17.15
N LYS A 37 10.04 -10.75 -17.78
CA LYS A 37 11.34 -11.35 -17.43
C LYS A 37 12.00 -10.54 -16.33
N PHE A 38 12.45 -11.21 -15.26
CA PHE A 38 12.92 -10.53 -14.04
C PHE A 38 14.35 -10.93 -13.58
N MET A 39 15.11 -11.70 -14.36
CA MET A 39 16.38 -12.27 -13.86
C MET A 39 17.62 -11.37 -13.93
N PHE A 40 17.56 -10.21 -14.62
CA PHE A 40 18.72 -9.34 -14.74
C PHE A 40 18.30 -7.87 -14.68
N GLN A 41 18.73 -7.19 -13.64
CA GLN A 41 18.63 -5.74 -13.50
C GLN A 41 20.04 -5.16 -13.52
N LYS A 42 20.25 -4.10 -14.30
CA LYS A 42 21.52 -3.38 -14.25
C LYS A 42 21.47 -2.42 -13.08
N ALA A 43 22.58 -2.29 -12.36
CA ALA A 43 22.69 -1.33 -11.26
C ALA A 43 22.40 0.12 -11.71
N LEU A 44 22.73 0.45 -12.97
CA LEU A 44 22.41 1.75 -13.57
C LEU A 44 20.89 1.98 -13.68
N ASP A 45 20.14 0.99 -14.16
CA ASP A 45 18.68 1.08 -14.30
C ASP A 45 18.01 1.22 -12.91
N ILE A 46 18.52 0.49 -11.91
CA ILE A 46 18.06 0.62 -10.50
C ILE A 46 18.31 2.03 -9.99
N ARG A 47 19.52 2.55 -10.18
CA ARG A 47 19.88 3.91 -9.76
C ARG A 47 19.00 4.95 -10.44
N GLU A 48 18.77 4.81 -11.74
CA GLU A 48 17.89 5.73 -12.49
C GLU A 48 16.46 5.70 -11.96
N ALA A 49 15.90 4.54 -11.64
CA ALA A 49 14.58 4.43 -11.04
C ALA A 49 14.50 5.09 -9.65
N LEU A 50 15.54 4.94 -8.81
CA LEU A 50 15.61 5.57 -7.49
C LEU A 50 15.76 7.10 -7.58
N SER A 51 16.62 7.60 -8.47
CA SER A 51 16.77 9.05 -8.70
C SER A 51 15.47 9.65 -9.25
N TRP A 52 14.86 9.01 -10.25
CA TRP A 52 13.58 9.44 -10.81
C TRP A 52 12.50 9.50 -9.73
N ARG A 53 12.51 8.58 -8.76
CA ARG A 53 11.55 8.57 -7.67
C ARG A 53 11.67 9.80 -6.75
N ILE A 54 12.91 10.20 -6.46
CA ILE A 54 13.19 11.38 -5.63
C ILE A 54 12.74 12.65 -6.36
N GLU A 55 13.07 12.75 -7.66
CA GLU A 55 12.72 13.87 -8.53
C GLU A 55 11.20 13.98 -8.73
N GLU A 56 10.50 12.89 -9.08
CA GLU A 56 9.05 12.85 -9.30
C GLU A 56 8.26 13.33 -8.07
N LEU A 57 8.70 12.91 -6.87
CA LEU A 57 8.07 13.34 -5.62
C LEU A 57 8.49 14.76 -5.22
N GLY A 58 9.67 15.20 -5.63
CA GLY A 58 10.18 16.55 -5.42
C GLY A 58 9.46 17.60 -6.26
N ASP A 59 9.18 17.31 -7.53
CA ASP A 59 8.48 18.20 -8.46
C ASP A 59 7.07 18.61 -7.97
N LEU A 60 6.46 17.79 -7.12
CA LEU A 60 5.17 18.12 -6.51
C LEU A 60 5.25 19.30 -5.54
N VAL A 61 6.46 19.72 -5.14
CA VAL A 61 6.66 20.69 -4.08
C VAL A 61 7.67 21.74 -4.53
N LEU A 62 7.18 22.98 -4.69
CA LEU A 62 7.87 24.16 -5.24
C LEU A 62 9.03 24.72 -4.37
N PHE A 63 9.94 23.88 -3.86
CA PHE A 63 11.08 24.37 -3.05
C PHE A 63 12.38 24.50 -3.87
N PHE A 64 13.17 25.52 -3.52
CA PHE A 64 14.49 25.75 -4.09
C PHE A 64 15.46 24.64 -3.64
N PHE A 65 16.05 23.94 -4.61
CA PHE A 65 16.99 22.85 -4.38
C PHE A 65 18.38 23.39 -4.05
N PHE A 66 18.96 22.95 -2.94
CA PHE A 66 20.36 23.25 -2.59
C PHE A 66 21.15 21.96 -2.38
N SER A 67 22.39 21.92 -2.85
CA SER A 67 23.27 20.77 -2.67
C SER A 67 23.56 20.55 -1.17
N PRO A 68 23.15 19.41 -0.58
CA PRO A 68 23.35 19.13 0.84
C PRO A 68 24.80 19.24 1.36
N PRO A 69 25.88 18.93 0.59
CA PRO A 69 27.23 18.94 1.14
C PRO A 69 27.91 20.32 1.18
N LEU A 70 27.26 21.40 0.71
CA LEU A 70 27.86 22.73 0.74
C LEU A 70 27.64 23.41 2.10
N PRO A 71 28.70 23.91 2.77
CA PRO A 71 28.54 24.64 4.02
C PRO A 71 27.70 25.91 3.83
N LEU A 72 26.66 26.08 4.64
CA LEU A 72 25.84 27.30 4.66
C LEU A 72 25.42 27.64 6.10
N GLN A 73 25.51 28.93 6.43
CA GLN A 73 25.08 29.45 7.74
C GLN A 73 23.58 29.73 7.81
N GLU A 74 22.93 29.94 6.66
CA GLU A 74 21.49 30.17 6.57
C GLU A 74 20.73 28.83 6.49
N PRO A 75 19.50 28.75 7.02
CA PRO A 75 18.68 27.55 6.91
C PRO A 75 18.38 27.27 5.43
N VAL A 76 18.68 26.05 5.00
CA VAL A 76 18.41 25.56 3.64
C VAL A 76 17.28 24.55 3.67
N THR A 77 16.51 24.53 2.60
CA THR A 77 15.55 23.46 2.33
C THR A 77 16.19 22.46 1.38
N VAL A 78 16.24 21.20 1.77
CA VAL A 78 16.82 20.13 0.95
C VAL A 78 15.82 19.00 0.71
N LEU A 79 15.94 18.40 -0.47
CA LEU A 79 15.22 17.22 -0.90
C LEU A 79 16.16 16.01 -0.86
N GLY A 80 15.66 14.86 -0.45
CA GLY A 80 16.44 13.62 -0.54
C GLY A 80 15.71 12.41 0.02
N GLN A 81 16.38 11.27 -0.01
CA GLN A 81 15.92 10.01 0.54
C GLN A 81 16.60 9.70 1.87
N ILE A 82 15.84 9.22 2.85
CA ILE A 82 16.39 8.75 4.12
C ILE A 82 17.12 7.43 3.91
N GLY A 83 18.37 7.39 4.35
CA GLY A 83 19.18 6.18 4.43
C GLY A 83 19.58 5.85 5.87
N CYS A 84 20.33 4.74 6.00
CA CYS A 84 21.02 4.34 7.22
C CYS A 84 22.52 4.29 6.92
N ASP A 85 23.35 4.86 7.80
CA ASP A 85 24.81 4.81 7.69
C ASP A 85 25.41 3.41 7.99
N SER A 86 24.57 2.44 8.34
CA SER A 86 24.96 1.08 8.70
C SER A 86 23.98 0.05 8.16
N ASN A 87 24.39 -1.22 8.15
CA ASN A 87 23.53 -2.35 7.81
C ASN A 87 22.59 -2.76 8.97
N GLY A 88 22.63 -2.06 10.10
CA GLY A 88 21.77 -2.30 11.24
C GLY A 88 20.43 -1.59 11.12
N LYS A 89 19.57 -1.83 12.12
CA LYS A 89 18.28 -1.13 12.23
C LYS A 89 18.49 0.38 12.35
N LEU A 90 17.69 1.15 11.61
CA LEU A 90 17.70 2.61 11.66
C LEU A 90 17.45 3.12 13.09
N ASN A 91 18.22 4.13 13.50
CA ASN A 91 18.05 4.84 14.76
C ASN A 91 18.32 6.34 14.55
N ALA A 92 17.96 7.18 15.52
CA ALA A 92 18.06 8.64 15.42
C ALA A 92 19.48 9.17 15.16
N LYS A 93 20.53 8.40 15.44
CA LYS A 93 21.93 8.80 15.24
C LYS A 93 22.52 8.31 13.93
N SER A 94 21.88 7.34 13.28
CA SER A 94 22.34 6.69 12.05
C SER A 94 21.60 7.19 10.80
N VAL A 95 20.79 8.25 10.94
CA VAL A 95 19.98 8.79 9.85
C VAL A 95 20.88 9.62 8.92
N VAL A 96 20.84 9.28 7.64
CA VAL A 96 21.49 10.06 6.58
C VAL A 96 20.45 10.50 5.56
N LEU A 97 20.71 11.65 4.94
CA LEU A 97 19.97 12.12 3.77
C LEU A 97 20.83 11.91 2.53
N GLU A 98 20.33 11.12 1.59
CA GLU A 98 20.88 10.98 0.25
C GLU A 98 20.17 11.94 -0.69
N GLY A 99 20.90 12.89 -1.26
CA GLY A 99 20.32 13.84 -2.20
C GLY A 99 20.11 13.22 -3.59
N ASP A 100 19.41 13.95 -4.44
CA ASP A 100 19.15 13.57 -5.82
C ASP A 100 20.41 13.69 -6.72
N ARG A 101 20.30 13.17 -7.94
CA ARG A 101 21.42 13.18 -8.89
C ARG A 101 21.70 14.57 -9.45
N GLU A 102 20.66 15.32 -9.78
CA GLU A 102 20.78 16.61 -10.48
C GLU A 102 21.44 17.68 -9.61
N HIS A 103 21.03 17.80 -8.35
CA HIS A 103 21.49 18.88 -7.46
C HIS A 103 22.61 18.45 -6.52
N SER A 104 22.70 17.18 -6.14
CA SER A 104 23.69 16.72 -5.15
C SER A 104 24.69 15.68 -5.67
N SER A 105 24.53 15.20 -6.91
CA SER A 105 25.30 14.08 -7.45
C SER A 105 25.21 12.80 -6.59
N GLY A 106 24.09 12.60 -5.89
CA GLY A 106 23.90 11.48 -4.95
C GLY A 106 24.69 11.62 -3.65
N GLY A 107 25.04 12.85 -3.25
CA GLY A 107 25.78 13.10 -2.03
C GLY A 107 24.97 12.72 -0.79
N GLN A 108 25.66 12.16 0.22
CA GLN A 108 25.05 11.78 1.49
C GLN A 108 25.51 12.71 2.62
N ILE A 109 24.59 13.11 3.50
CA ILE A 109 24.90 13.89 4.69
C ILE A 109 24.18 13.33 5.93
N PRO A 110 24.89 13.10 7.05
CA PRO A 110 24.27 12.75 8.32
C PRO A 110 23.33 13.84 8.83
N LEU A 111 22.18 13.42 9.39
CA LEU A 111 21.19 14.31 9.98
C LEU A 111 21.28 14.32 11.50
N ASP A 112 21.20 15.51 12.09
CA ASP A 112 21.04 15.71 13.53
C ASP A 112 19.59 16.08 13.84
N LEU A 113 18.85 15.13 14.42
CA LEU A 113 17.42 15.28 14.71
C LEU A 113 17.16 15.91 16.10
N SER A 114 18.20 16.36 16.80
CA SER A 114 18.09 16.79 18.21
C SER A 114 17.16 18.00 18.43
N GLU A 115 16.99 18.85 17.42
CA GLU A 115 16.11 20.04 17.49
C GLU A 115 14.65 19.75 17.08
N LEU A 116 14.37 18.56 16.54
CA LEU A 116 13.02 18.18 16.15
C LEU A 116 12.21 17.70 17.36
N GLN A 117 11.07 18.33 17.57
CA GLN A 117 10.11 17.90 18.59
C GLN A 117 9.45 16.57 18.20
N GLU A 118 9.01 16.46 16.95
CA GLU A 118 8.33 15.28 16.43
C GLU A 118 8.87 14.89 15.06
N TYR A 119 9.03 13.59 14.85
CA TYR A 119 9.39 13.02 13.57
C TYR A 119 8.91 11.56 13.46
N SER A 120 8.74 11.09 12.24
CA SER A 120 8.56 9.68 11.93
C SER A 120 9.28 9.41 10.62
N LEU A 121 10.31 8.57 10.67
CA LEU A 121 11.24 8.32 9.57
C LEU A 121 11.39 6.81 9.32
N PHE A 122 11.60 6.41 8.07
CA PHE A 122 11.98 5.04 7.70
C PHE A 122 12.98 5.03 6.53
N PRO A 123 13.81 3.97 6.38
CA PRO A 123 14.74 3.87 5.26
C PRO A 123 14.03 3.85 3.90
N GLY A 124 14.55 4.61 2.94
CA GLY A 124 13.96 4.77 1.60
C GLY A 124 12.88 5.85 1.52
N GLN A 125 12.50 6.49 2.65
CA GLN A 125 11.54 7.59 2.65
C GLN A 125 12.08 8.78 1.86
N VAL A 126 11.36 9.19 0.83
CA VAL A 126 11.65 10.42 0.10
C VAL A 126 11.09 11.58 0.92
N ILE A 127 11.98 12.40 1.46
CA ILE A 127 11.64 13.63 2.16
C ILE A 127 11.73 14.78 1.17
N VAL A 128 10.63 15.52 1.14
CA VAL A 128 10.41 16.59 0.18
C VAL A 128 11.17 17.85 0.55
N ALA A 129 11.15 18.18 1.84
CA ALA A 129 11.81 19.37 2.32
C ALA A 129 12.24 19.14 3.77
N LEU A 130 13.52 19.33 3.99
CA LEU A 130 14.12 19.37 5.31
C LEU A 130 14.74 20.75 5.46
N GLU A 131 14.23 21.52 6.41
CA GLU A 131 14.83 22.81 6.79
C GLU A 131 15.89 22.54 7.85
N GLY A 132 17.08 23.08 7.64
CA GLY A 132 18.17 22.91 8.59
C GLY A 132 19.41 23.71 8.22
N THR A 133 20.37 23.73 9.12
CA THR A 133 21.65 24.42 8.92
C THR A 133 22.77 23.41 8.74
N ASN A 134 23.72 23.73 7.86
CA ASN A 134 24.89 22.91 7.62
C ASN A 134 26.15 23.78 7.65
N ASN A 135 26.55 24.21 8.84
CA ASN A 135 27.69 25.14 8.97
C ASN A 135 29.04 24.49 8.59
N THR A 136 29.12 23.16 8.55
CA THR A 136 30.38 22.41 8.41
C THR A 136 30.55 21.67 7.09
N GLY A 137 29.47 21.49 6.32
CA GLY A 137 29.44 20.60 5.15
C GLY A 137 29.33 19.10 5.50
N ARG A 138 29.40 18.72 6.80
CA ARG A 138 29.55 17.32 7.22
C ARG A 138 28.34 16.75 7.97
N ARG A 139 27.46 17.60 8.46
CA ARG A 139 26.26 17.22 9.22
C ARG A 139 25.25 18.34 9.13
N MET A 140 24.00 17.97 8.89
CA MET A 140 22.90 18.92 8.83
C MET A 140 22.08 18.84 10.12
N VAL A 141 21.95 19.97 10.81
CA VAL A 141 21.07 20.08 11.99
C VAL A 141 19.67 20.42 11.52
N VAL A 142 18.72 19.55 11.81
CA VAL A 142 17.38 19.61 11.26
C VAL A 142 16.48 20.43 12.18
N SER A 143 15.95 21.54 11.66
CA SER A 143 14.99 22.38 12.39
C SER A 143 13.55 22.03 12.06
N LYS A 144 13.26 21.54 10.84
CA LYS A 144 11.90 21.21 10.42
C LYS A 144 11.85 20.14 9.33
N LEU A 145 10.86 19.26 9.43
CA LEU A 145 10.53 18.25 8.41
C LEU A 145 9.20 18.61 7.73
N TYR A 146 9.20 18.62 6.41
CA TYR A 146 7.99 18.73 5.60
C TYR A 146 7.63 17.36 5.03
N GLU A 147 6.40 16.92 5.31
CA GLU A 147 5.86 15.68 4.76
C GLU A 147 5.25 15.93 3.37
N LEU A 148 5.22 14.87 2.54
CA LEU A 148 4.59 14.88 1.22
C LEU A 148 3.09 15.24 1.29
N ILE A 149 2.67 16.10 0.37
CA ILE A 149 1.25 16.39 0.13
C ILE A 149 0.62 15.21 -0.61
N LEU A 150 -0.60 14.82 -0.21
CA LEU A 150 -1.35 13.73 -0.83
C LEU A 150 -1.60 13.98 -2.32
N VAL A 151 -1.66 12.90 -3.09
CA VAL A 151 -2.22 12.95 -4.45
C VAL A 151 -3.72 13.23 -4.33
N PRO A 152 -4.29 14.11 -5.17
CA PRO A 152 -5.73 14.32 -5.18
C PRO A 152 -6.47 12.98 -5.30
N TYR A 153 -7.53 12.83 -4.51
CA TYR A 153 -8.43 11.69 -4.65
C TYR A 153 -9.06 11.69 -6.04
N PHE A 154 -9.40 10.50 -6.53
CA PHE A 154 -10.25 10.42 -7.71
C PHE A 154 -11.59 11.13 -7.43
N PRO A 155 -12.08 11.99 -8.33
CA PRO A 155 -13.28 12.76 -8.08
C PRO A 155 -14.50 11.84 -7.92
N VAL A 156 -15.02 11.77 -6.69
CA VAL A 156 -16.25 11.08 -6.33
C VAL A 156 -17.48 11.77 -6.95
N PHE A 157 -17.31 12.94 -7.59
CA PHE A 157 -18.33 13.61 -8.39
C PHE A 157 -17.89 13.70 -9.86
N SER A 158 -18.62 13.02 -10.74
CA SER A 158 -18.68 13.42 -12.15
C SER A 158 -20.14 13.30 -12.61
N PRO A 159 -20.67 14.25 -13.40
CA PRO A 159 -22.02 14.16 -13.98
C PRO A 159 -22.16 13.00 -14.99
N ILE A 160 -21.09 12.23 -15.22
CA ILE A 160 -21.01 11.12 -16.18
C ILE A 160 -21.12 9.76 -15.46
N PHE A 161 -20.78 9.66 -14.17
CA PHE A 161 -20.89 8.42 -13.40
C PHE A 161 -22.23 8.35 -12.65
N PRO A 162 -23.12 7.37 -12.94
CA PRO A 162 -24.39 7.23 -12.24
C PRO A 162 -24.20 6.85 -10.76
N SER A 163 -25.19 7.16 -9.91
CA SER A 163 -25.23 6.71 -8.52
C SER A 163 -25.25 5.17 -8.47
N ALA A 164 -24.18 4.57 -7.97
CA ALA A 164 -24.08 3.12 -7.83
C ALA A 164 -24.81 2.62 -6.56
N GLY A 165 -25.41 1.44 -6.66
CA GLY A 165 -26.07 0.78 -5.52
C GLY A 165 -25.07 0.36 -4.44
N SER A 166 -25.56 0.05 -3.24
CA SER A 166 -24.71 -0.39 -2.13
C SER A 166 -24.07 -1.76 -2.38
N GLN A 167 -22.79 -1.92 -2.03
CA GLN A 167 -22.02 -3.13 -2.29
C GLN A 167 -21.36 -3.69 -1.02
N LEU A 168 -21.16 -5.02 -1.00
CA LEU A 168 -20.45 -5.74 0.06
C LEU A 168 -19.19 -6.38 -0.52
N ILE A 169 -18.01 -6.01 -0.01
CA ILE A 169 -16.74 -6.63 -0.39
C ILE A 169 -16.26 -7.51 0.77
N LEU A 170 -15.94 -8.77 0.46
CA LEU A 170 -15.28 -9.69 1.37
C LEU A 170 -13.79 -9.75 1.02
N VAL A 171 -12.94 -9.57 2.02
CA VAL A 171 -11.48 -9.60 1.85
C VAL A 171 -10.88 -10.72 2.71
N PRO A 172 -10.88 -11.97 2.21
CA PRO A 172 -10.10 -13.03 2.81
C PRO A 172 -8.66 -12.98 2.27
N TYR A 173 -7.67 -13.01 3.16
CA TYR A 173 -6.27 -13.25 2.77
C TYR A 173 -5.88 -14.69 3.09
N PHE A 174 -5.49 -15.43 2.06
CA PHE A 174 -4.94 -16.78 2.16
C PHE A 174 -3.51 -16.80 1.63
N PRO A 175 -2.49 -17.12 2.45
CA PRO A 175 -1.24 -17.61 1.89
C PRO A 175 -1.46 -19.04 1.38
N VAL A 176 -1.08 -19.37 0.14
CA VAL A 176 -1.23 -20.73 -0.43
C VAL A 176 -0.44 -21.79 0.38
N PHE A 177 0.48 -21.36 1.26
CA PHE A 177 1.00 -22.16 2.37
C PHE A 177 0.00 -22.25 3.53
N SER A 178 -1.04 -23.07 3.36
CA SER A 178 -1.91 -23.51 4.44
C SER A 178 -1.60 -24.97 4.81
N PRO A 179 -1.33 -25.30 6.09
CA PRO A 179 -1.06 -26.67 6.55
C PRO A 179 -2.30 -27.60 6.53
N ILE A 180 -3.37 -27.20 5.83
CA ILE A 180 -4.61 -27.98 5.68
C ILE A 180 -4.43 -29.10 4.63
N PHE A 181 -3.36 -29.12 3.84
CA PHE A 181 -3.03 -30.24 2.95
C PHE A 181 -1.97 -31.16 3.59
N PRO A 182 -2.33 -32.38 4.03
CA PRO A 182 -1.40 -33.30 4.63
C PRO A 182 -0.34 -33.76 3.61
N SER A 183 0.88 -33.91 4.10
CA SER A 183 1.98 -34.60 3.43
C SER A 183 1.56 -36.04 3.08
N ALA A 184 1.24 -36.29 1.82
CA ALA A 184 1.21 -37.63 1.25
C ALA A 184 2.42 -37.79 0.32
N GLY A 185 3.14 -38.89 0.52
CA GLY A 185 4.45 -39.14 -0.06
C GLY A 185 4.51 -39.11 -1.59
N SER A 186 5.72 -38.78 -2.06
CA SER A 186 6.32 -39.18 -3.33
C SER A 186 5.46 -38.97 -4.60
N GLN A 187 5.80 -37.90 -5.34
CA GLN A 187 5.19 -37.42 -6.60
C GLN A 187 3.89 -36.62 -6.43
N LEU A 188 4.02 -35.37 -5.96
CA LEU A 188 3.01 -34.34 -6.20
C LEU A 188 3.68 -33.12 -6.84
N ILE A 189 3.34 -32.87 -8.10
CA ILE A 189 3.47 -31.54 -8.68
C ILE A 189 2.53 -30.67 -7.84
N LEU A 190 3.07 -29.70 -7.11
CA LEU A 190 2.33 -28.71 -6.33
C LEU A 190 1.66 -27.73 -7.32
N VAL A 191 0.72 -28.25 -8.11
CA VAL A 191 -0.32 -27.42 -8.71
C VAL A 191 -1.22 -27.09 -7.53
N PRO A 192 -1.39 -25.81 -7.14
CA PRO A 192 -2.51 -25.48 -6.31
C PRO A 192 -3.73 -25.79 -7.16
N TYR A 193 -4.37 -26.90 -6.84
CA TYR A 193 -5.82 -26.94 -6.90
C TYR A 193 -6.27 -25.79 -6.00
N PHE A 194 -6.32 -24.56 -6.55
CA PHE A 194 -7.17 -23.52 -6.01
C PHE A 194 -8.54 -24.19 -5.99
N PRO A 195 -9.12 -24.46 -4.82
CA PRO A 195 -10.46 -24.98 -4.80
C PRO A 195 -11.35 -23.80 -5.21
N VAL A 196 -11.49 -23.58 -6.52
CA VAL A 196 -12.58 -22.82 -7.11
C VAL A 196 -13.92 -23.40 -6.61
N PHE A 197 -13.89 -24.66 -6.14
CA PHE A 197 -14.96 -25.41 -5.48
C PHE A 197 -14.89 -25.48 -3.95
N SER A 198 -14.20 -24.57 -3.26
CA SER A 198 -14.30 -24.54 -1.79
C SER A 198 -15.70 -24.05 -1.40
N PRO A 199 -16.45 -24.75 -0.51
CA PRO A 199 -17.73 -24.27 0.01
C PRO A 199 -17.63 -22.97 0.84
N ILE A 200 -16.41 -22.45 1.04
CA ILE A 200 -16.09 -21.20 1.75
C ILE A 200 -16.13 -19.98 0.81
N PHE A 201 -16.17 -20.17 -0.53
CA PHE A 201 -16.28 -19.10 -1.53
C PHE A 201 -17.61 -19.18 -2.30
N PRO A 202 -18.28 -18.05 -2.59
CA PRO A 202 -19.73 -17.96 -2.45
C PRO A 202 -20.51 -18.38 -3.72
N SER A 203 -21.79 -18.69 -3.49
CA SER A 203 -22.90 -18.86 -4.43
C SER A 203 -22.74 -18.13 -5.78
N ALA A 204 -23.33 -18.69 -6.85
CA ALA A 204 -23.31 -18.28 -8.26
C ALA A 204 -23.44 -16.76 -8.60
N GLY A 205 -23.72 -15.88 -7.65
CA GLY A 205 -23.88 -14.44 -7.82
C GLY A 205 -22.84 -13.55 -7.15
N SER A 206 -21.59 -13.96 -6.86
CA SER A 206 -20.52 -13.04 -6.40
C SER A 206 -19.39 -12.89 -7.43
N GLN A 207 -18.75 -11.73 -7.45
CA GLN A 207 -17.49 -11.48 -8.18
C GLN A 207 -16.31 -11.86 -7.29
N LEU A 208 -15.33 -12.58 -7.83
CA LEU A 208 -14.12 -13.02 -7.14
C LEU A 208 -12.91 -12.30 -7.74
N VAL A 209 -12.13 -11.63 -6.91
CA VAL A 209 -10.85 -11.02 -7.30
C VAL A 209 -9.73 -11.80 -6.63
N LEU A 210 -8.77 -12.30 -7.40
CA LEU A 210 -7.60 -13.03 -6.90
C LEU A 210 -6.34 -12.18 -7.09
N VAL A 211 -5.70 -11.88 -5.97
CA VAL A 211 -4.42 -11.15 -5.88
C VAL A 211 -3.33 -12.15 -5.51
N PRO A 212 -2.22 -12.26 -6.27
CA PRO A 212 -1.12 -13.18 -5.97
C PRO A 212 -0.33 -12.74 -4.74
N SER A 213 0.52 -13.63 -4.24
CA SER A 213 1.46 -13.33 -3.16
C SER A 213 2.85 -13.92 -3.39
N LEU A 214 3.89 -13.25 -2.89
CA LEU A 214 5.28 -13.73 -2.95
C LEU A 214 5.47 -15.05 -2.18
N ARG A 215 4.48 -15.45 -1.38
CA ARG A 215 4.44 -16.72 -0.65
C ARG A 215 3.80 -17.86 -1.47
N ASP A 216 3.35 -17.58 -2.69
CA ASP A 216 2.77 -18.56 -3.59
C ASP A 216 3.87 -19.26 -4.38
N VAL A 217 4.24 -20.45 -3.93
CA VAL A 217 5.40 -21.22 -4.44
C VAL A 217 5.37 -21.53 -5.95
N HIS A 218 4.18 -21.48 -6.54
CA HIS A 218 3.91 -21.84 -7.94
C HIS A 218 3.86 -20.62 -8.86
N HIS A 219 3.99 -19.41 -8.32
CA HIS A 219 3.85 -18.15 -9.04
C HIS A 219 5.18 -17.39 -9.06
N ASP A 220 5.24 -16.32 -9.86
CA ASP A 220 6.44 -15.48 -9.96
C ASP A 220 6.86 -14.95 -8.59
N PHE A 221 8.13 -15.11 -8.21
CA PHE A 221 8.64 -14.77 -6.88
C PHE A 221 9.23 -13.35 -6.78
N VAL A 222 8.91 -12.49 -7.75
CA VAL A 222 9.42 -11.12 -7.84
C VAL A 222 8.26 -10.14 -7.76
N TYR A 223 8.44 -9.11 -6.94
CA TYR A 223 7.50 -8.00 -6.83
C TYR A 223 7.88 -6.89 -7.81
N PRO A 224 6.92 -6.25 -8.52
CA PRO A 224 5.47 -6.56 -8.53
C PRO A 224 5.13 -7.87 -9.27
N GLN A 225 4.22 -8.68 -8.74
CA GLN A 225 3.82 -9.96 -9.36
C GLN A 225 2.72 -9.76 -10.41
N PRO A 226 2.83 -10.40 -11.59
CA PRO A 226 1.76 -10.38 -12.60
C PRO A 226 0.54 -11.20 -12.13
N PRO A 227 -0.62 -11.07 -12.80
CA PRO A 227 -1.78 -11.90 -12.51
C PRO A 227 -1.49 -13.40 -12.67
N PHE A 228 -2.23 -14.24 -11.93
CA PHE A 228 -2.22 -15.68 -12.15
C PHE A 228 -2.63 -16.06 -13.57
N VAL A 229 -2.10 -17.19 -14.06
CA VAL A 229 -2.49 -17.78 -15.35
C VAL A 229 -3.31 -19.03 -15.09
N CYS A 230 -4.62 -18.98 -15.36
CA CYS A 230 -5.55 -20.09 -15.18
C CYS A 230 -6.28 -20.40 -16.50
N PRO A 231 -5.70 -21.21 -17.41
CA PRO A 231 -6.30 -21.50 -18.71
C PRO A 231 -7.57 -22.36 -18.61
N ASP A 232 -7.65 -23.21 -17.58
CA ASP A 232 -8.73 -24.20 -17.38
C ASP A 232 -9.95 -23.65 -16.61
N LEU A 233 -10.05 -22.33 -16.45
CA LEU A 233 -11.18 -21.72 -15.77
C LEU A 233 -12.51 -22.02 -16.50
N PRO A 234 -13.53 -22.60 -15.83
CA PRO A 234 -14.82 -22.90 -16.45
C PRO A 234 -15.44 -21.68 -17.12
N LYS A 235 -16.11 -21.87 -18.26
CA LYS A 235 -16.71 -20.77 -19.04
C LYS A 235 -17.70 -19.94 -18.23
N ASP A 236 -18.44 -20.60 -17.33
CA ASP A 236 -19.43 -19.95 -16.47
C ASP A 236 -18.80 -19.09 -15.36
N ASP A 237 -17.54 -19.38 -15.00
CA ASP A 237 -16.79 -18.65 -13.97
C ASP A 237 -15.93 -17.52 -14.53
N LYS A 238 -15.53 -17.58 -15.80
CA LYS A 238 -14.80 -16.50 -16.49
C LYS A 238 -15.36 -15.09 -16.30
N PRO A 239 -16.68 -14.84 -16.36
CA PRO A 239 -17.22 -13.49 -16.14
C PRO A 239 -17.20 -13.04 -14.67
N ARG A 240 -16.98 -13.96 -13.72
CA ARG A 240 -17.03 -13.69 -12.27
C ARG A 240 -15.66 -13.64 -11.62
N VAL A 241 -14.65 -14.27 -12.21
CA VAL A 241 -13.31 -14.39 -11.64
C VAL A 241 -12.36 -13.42 -12.34
N HIS A 242 -11.76 -12.52 -11.56
CA HIS A 242 -10.81 -11.51 -12.00
C HIS A 242 -9.44 -11.83 -11.40
N LEU A 243 -8.48 -12.16 -12.26
CA LEU A 243 -7.08 -12.38 -11.88
C LEU A 243 -6.34 -11.05 -12.05
N VAL A 244 -5.73 -10.53 -11.00
CA VAL A 244 -5.08 -9.21 -10.99
C VAL A 244 -3.65 -9.32 -10.45
N SER A 245 -2.82 -8.28 -10.64
CA SER A 245 -1.45 -8.24 -10.14
C SER A 245 -1.37 -7.98 -8.62
N ASP A 246 -0.20 -8.25 -8.03
CA ASP A 246 0.19 -7.71 -6.71
C ASP A 246 1.39 -6.78 -6.93
N PRO A 247 1.21 -5.45 -6.84
CA PRO A 247 0.02 -4.74 -6.40
C PRO A 247 -1.04 -4.55 -7.47
N CYS A 248 -2.26 -4.16 -7.06
CA CYS A 248 -3.24 -3.60 -8.00
C CYS A 248 -4.11 -2.50 -7.37
N THR A 249 -4.64 -1.64 -8.23
CA THR A 249 -5.67 -0.66 -7.89
C THR A 249 -6.91 -0.97 -8.72
N LEU A 250 -8.06 -1.08 -8.07
CA LEU A 250 -9.34 -1.42 -8.70
C LEU A 250 -10.34 -0.29 -8.58
N ASP A 251 -11.12 -0.08 -9.63
CA ASP A 251 -12.34 0.69 -9.63
C ASP A 251 -13.54 -0.26 -9.51
N ILE A 252 -14.33 -0.08 -8.45
CA ILE A 252 -15.57 -0.81 -8.22
C ILE A 252 -16.71 0.21 -8.10
N ASP A 253 -17.44 0.39 -9.21
CA ASP A 253 -18.50 1.39 -9.40
C ASP A 253 -18.14 2.81 -8.93
N GLY A 254 -16.91 3.25 -9.21
CA GLY A 254 -16.37 4.56 -8.87
C GLY A 254 -15.81 4.67 -7.46
N VAL A 255 -15.59 3.54 -6.77
CA VAL A 255 -14.82 3.46 -5.52
C VAL A 255 -13.46 2.86 -5.83
N VAL A 256 -12.39 3.57 -5.47
CA VAL A 256 -11.01 3.17 -5.75
C VAL A 256 -10.45 2.36 -4.59
N LEU A 257 -10.08 1.11 -4.86
CA LEU A 257 -9.49 0.19 -3.91
C LEU A 257 -8.02 -0.06 -4.23
N GLY A 258 -7.13 0.22 -3.28
CA GLY A 258 -5.74 -0.24 -3.33
C GLY A 258 -5.60 -1.59 -2.64
N LEU A 259 -5.05 -2.59 -3.33
CA LEU A 259 -4.94 -3.96 -2.84
C LEU A 259 -3.50 -4.44 -2.81
N THR A 260 -3.08 -4.99 -1.66
CA THR A 260 -1.81 -5.72 -1.49
C THR A 260 -1.90 -7.06 -0.84
N SER A 261 -0.99 -7.94 -1.24
CA SER A 261 -0.67 -9.17 -0.52
C SER A 261 0.56 -9.02 0.40
N THR A 262 1.45 -8.07 0.08
CA THR A 262 2.74 -7.89 0.75
C THR A 262 2.57 -7.23 2.12
N ASP A 263 3.31 -7.70 3.12
CA ASP A 263 3.18 -7.23 4.51
C ASP A 263 3.93 -5.90 4.75
N LEU A 264 3.50 -4.84 4.05
CA LEU A 264 4.09 -3.50 4.12
C LEU A 264 4.09 -2.95 5.54
N LEU A 265 3.00 -3.20 6.29
CA LEU A 265 2.84 -2.73 7.66
C LEU A 265 3.90 -3.33 8.58
N PHE A 266 4.18 -4.63 8.45
CA PHE A 266 5.22 -5.29 9.24
C PHE A 266 6.61 -4.80 8.85
N HIS A 267 6.92 -4.73 7.56
CA HIS A 267 8.23 -4.31 7.08
C HIS A 267 8.54 -2.85 7.43
N MET A 268 7.66 -1.91 7.07
CA MET A 268 7.85 -0.49 7.39
C MET A 268 7.82 -0.26 8.91
N GLY A 269 6.95 -0.96 9.63
CA GLY A 269 6.92 -0.87 11.08
C GLY A 269 8.21 -1.34 11.72
N ALA A 270 8.86 -2.38 11.21
CA ALA A 270 10.10 -2.91 11.78
C ALA A 270 11.25 -1.90 11.73
N GLU A 271 11.29 -1.04 10.70
CA GLU A 271 12.37 -0.08 10.44
C GLU A 271 12.01 1.38 10.80
N GLU A 272 10.74 1.69 11.09
CA GLU A 272 10.31 3.03 11.50
C GLU A 272 10.99 3.47 12.81
N ILE A 273 11.47 4.71 12.82
CA ILE A 273 11.84 5.47 14.02
C ILE A 273 10.88 6.64 14.18
N SER A 274 10.55 6.99 15.42
CA SER A 274 9.72 8.18 15.68
C SER A 274 10.06 8.84 17.01
N SER A 275 9.90 10.16 17.03
CA SER A 275 9.68 10.95 18.23
C SER A 275 8.26 11.50 18.10
N SER A 276 7.34 11.11 18.98
CA SER A 276 5.98 11.60 18.93
C SER A 276 5.48 11.85 20.35
N SER A 277 4.66 12.88 20.53
CA SER A 277 3.95 13.17 21.79
C SER A 277 2.96 12.08 22.24
N GLY A 278 2.86 10.97 21.50
CA GLY A 278 1.93 9.86 21.79
C GLY A 278 0.52 10.04 21.21
N ILE A 279 0.25 11.18 20.55
CA ILE A 279 -1.08 11.48 19.97
C ILE A 279 -1.40 10.57 18.77
N SER A 280 -0.40 10.19 17.97
CA SER A 280 -0.59 9.34 16.78
C SER A 280 -0.11 7.91 17.03
N ASP A 281 -0.99 6.93 16.81
CA ASP A 281 -0.62 5.52 16.95
C ASP A 281 0.26 5.03 15.80
N ARG A 282 1.11 4.05 16.10
CA ARG A 282 2.12 3.52 15.17
C ARG A 282 1.54 3.09 13.82
N PHE A 283 0.37 2.45 13.79
CA PHE A 283 -0.24 2.02 12.53
C PHE A 283 -0.70 3.22 11.69
N THR A 284 -1.28 4.23 12.31
CA THR A 284 -1.66 5.47 11.63
C THR A 284 -0.46 6.16 11.00
N ARG A 285 0.69 6.21 11.69
CA ARG A 285 1.93 6.78 11.12
C ARG A 285 2.45 5.97 9.93
N ILE A 286 2.50 4.64 10.04
CA ILE A 286 2.96 3.77 8.94
C ILE A 286 2.02 3.88 7.73
N LEU A 287 0.70 3.89 7.94
CA LEU A 287 -0.29 4.05 6.87
C LEU A 287 -0.17 5.42 6.21
N LYS A 288 0.07 6.48 6.99
CA LYS A 288 0.37 7.81 6.47
C LYS A 288 1.57 7.76 5.53
N HIS A 289 2.67 7.12 5.94
CA HIS A 289 3.83 6.92 5.08
C HIS A 289 3.49 6.17 3.79
N ILE A 290 2.74 5.05 3.86
CA ILE A 290 2.33 4.28 2.67
C ILE A 290 1.58 5.17 1.67
N LEU A 291 0.63 5.98 2.15
CA LEU A 291 -0.19 6.85 1.30
C LEU A 291 0.62 8.02 0.72
N THR A 292 1.42 8.69 1.55
CA THR A 292 2.15 9.89 1.11
C THR A 292 3.34 9.56 0.21
N GLN A 293 4.03 8.45 0.49
CA GLN A 293 5.24 8.04 -0.23
C GLN A 293 4.94 7.28 -1.51
N ARG A 294 3.65 7.04 -1.83
CA ARG A 294 3.17 6.17 -2.93
C ARG A 294 3.98 4.86 -3.07
N SER A 295 4.53 4.34 -1.96
CA SER A 295 5.53 3.25 -1.93
C SER A 295 4.98 1.89 -2.35
N TYR A 296 3.72 1.87 -2.76
CA TYR A 296 3.00 0.71 -3.19
C TYR A 296 2.91 0.64 -4.71
N ALA A 297 4.05 0.32 -5.34
CA ALA A 297 4.28 0.42 -6.80
C ALA A 297 3.45 1.52 -7.47
N SER A 298 3.63 2.75 -6.98
CA SER A 298 2.98 3.96 -7.49
C SER A 298 1.46 3.90 -7.41
N LEU A 299 0.90 4.21 -6.23
CA LEU A 299 -0.52 4.54 -6.13
C LEU A 299 -0.81 5.74 -7.06
N PRO A 300 -1.64 5.56 -8.12
CA PRO A 300 -1.89 6.63 -9.08
C PRO A 300 -2.74 7.75 -8.48
N VAL A 301 -3.54 7.42 -7.46
CA VAL A 301 -4.36 8.33 -6.66
C VAL A 301 -4.38 7.86 -5.22
N THR A 302 -4.77 8.73 -4.28
CA THR A 302 -5.09 8.28 -2.92
C THR A 302 -6.36 7.42 -2.98
N PRO A 303 -6.31 6.13 -2.63
CA PRO A 303 -7.47 5.24 -2.75
C PRO A 303 -8.54 5.60 -1.71
N ASP A 304 -9.80 5.26 -2.01
CA ASP A 304 -10.89 5.39 -1.03
C ASP A 304 -10.75 4.34 0.08
N VAL A 305 -10.31 3.13 -0.29
CA VAL A 305 -10.06 2.02 0.63
C VAL A 305 -8.71 1.39 0.32
N LEU A 306 -7.89 1.18 1.35
CA LEU A 306 -6.61 0.50 1.24
C LEU A 306 -6.65 -0.82 2.02
N VAL A 307 -6.49 -1.95 1.32
CA VAL A 307 -6.42 -3.27 1.92
C VAL A 307 -4.96 -3.68 2.08
N THR A 308 -4.51 -3.79 3.33
CA THR A 308 -3.13 -4.14 3.70
C THR A 308 -3.10 -5.29 4.71
N PRO A 309 -3.21 -6.55 4.24
CA PRO A 309 -3.15 -7.73 5.08
C PRO A 309 -1.77 -7.84 5.75
N SER A 310 -1.77 -8.09 7.05
CA SER A 310 -0.55 -8.20 7.84
C SER A 310 -0.67 -9.27 8.92
N GLU A 311 0.46 -9.84 9.33
CA GLU A 311 0.55 -10.68 10.53
C GLU A 311 0.22 -9.90 11.81
N LEU A 312 0.40 -8.58 11.76
CA LEU A 312 0.06 -7.65 12.83
C LEU A 312 -1.44 -7.70 13.19
N ARG A 313 -1.79 -7.11 14.33
CA ARG A 313 -3.17 -7.08 14.81
C ARG A 313 -4.07 -6.42 13.76
N TYR A 314 -5.22 -7.04 13.51
CA TYR A 314 -6.25 -6.50 12.62
C TYR A 314 -6.71 -5.11 13.08
N PHE A 315 -7.10 -4.27 12.12
CA PHE A 315 -7.66 -2.95 12.40
C PHE A 315 -8.48 -2.45 11.19
N VAL A 316 -9.28 -1.41 11.45
CA VAL A 316 -9.82 -0.52 10.42
C VAL A 316 -9.59 0.91 10.89
N LYS A 317 -8.99 1.76 10.06
CA LYS A 317 -8.64 3.15 10.39
C LYS A 317 -8.92 4.06 9.20
N ASP A 318 -9.44 5.25 9.46
CA ASP A 318 -9.42 6.33 8.48
C ASP A 318 -8.11 7.10 8.65
N VAL A 319 -7.28 7.06 7.62
CA VAL A 319 -6.02 7.78 7.58
C VAL A 319 -6.03 8.63 6.33
N LEU A 320 -6.03 9.95 6.52
CA LEU A 320 -6.07 10.92 5.43
C LEU A 320 -7.22 10.60 4.46
N GLY A 321 -8.44 10.43 4.96
CA GLY A 321 -9.63 10.21 4.12
C GLY A 321 -9.62 8.92 3.29
N CYS A 322 -8.70 8.00 3.59
CA CYS A 322 -8.61 6.64 3.06
C CYS A 322 -8.97 5.66 4.17
N VAL A 323 -9.93 4.76 3.94
CA VAL A 323 -10.25 3.70 4.90
C VAL A 323 -9.26 2.56 4.72
N CYS A 324 -8.28 2.50 5.59
CA CYS A 324 -7.27 1.45 5.63
C CYS A 324 -7.74 0.27 6.48
N ILE A 325 -7.72 -0.94 5.91
CA ILE A 325 -8.10 -2.18 6.59
C ILE A 325 -6.97 -3.20 6.55
N ASN A 326 -6.58 -3.68 7.74
CA ASN A 326 -5.84 -4.92 7.89
C ASN A 326 -6.84 -6.00 8.35
N PRO A 327 -7.31 -6.89 7.46
CA PRO A 327 -8.24 -7.96 7.83
C PRO A 327 -7.58 -9.05 8.70
N GLY A 328 -6.26 -9.04 8.84
CA GLY A 328 -5.49 -10.16 9.37
C GLY A 328 -5.41 -11.33 8.39
N ARG A 329 -4.86 -12.45 8.86
CA ARG A 329 -4.83 -13.72 8.11
C ARG A 329 -6.07 -14.52 8.43
N LEU A 330 -6.64 -15.23 7.44
CA LEU A 330 -7.81 -16.08 7.67
C LEU A 330 -7.51 -17.26 8.61
N THR A 331 -6.25 -17.69 8.65
CA THR A 331 -5.75 -18.70 9.58
C THR A 331 -4.49 -18.19 10.26
N LYS A 332 -4.33 -18.43 11.57
CA LYS A 332 -3.12 -18.10 12.32
C LYS A 332 -2.57 -19.37 12.98
N GLY A 333 -1.53 -19.96 12.39
CA GLY A 333 -1.02 -21.25 12.85
C GLY A 333 -2.08 -22.35 12.75
N ARG A 334 -2.48 -22.91 13.90
CA ARG A 334 -3.50 -23.97 13.99
C ARG A 334 -4.90 -23.46 14.34
N VAL A 335 -5.11 -22.16 14.49
CA VAL A 335 -6.40 -21.57 14.87
C VAL A 335 -7.02 -20.75 13.75
N GLY A 336 -8.35 -20.64 13.78
CA GLY A 336 -9.11 -19.72 12.94
C GLY A 336 -8.64 -18.28 13.15
N GLY A 337 -8.50 -17.56 12.05
CA GLY A 337 -8.09 -16.16 12.00
C GLY A 337 -9.28 -15.24 11.80
N THR A 338 -9.12 -14.27 10.89
CA THR A 338 -10.11 -13.21 10.65
C THR A 338 -10.22 -12.87 9.16
N TYR A 339 -11.34 -12.25 8.79
CA TYR A 339 -11.56 -11.64 7.48
C TYR A 339 -12.21 -10.27 7.61
N GLY A 340 -12.04 -9.43 6.57
CA GLY A 340 -12.66 -8.12 6.47
C GLY A 340 -13.93 -8.14 5.64
N ARG A 341 -14.91 -7.32 6.02
CA ARG A 341 -16.11 -7.01 5.23
C ARG A 341 -16.32 -5.49 5.17
N LEU A 342 -16.63 -4.98 3.98
CA LEU A 342 -16.76 -3.54 3.69
C LEU A 342 -18.13 -3.27 3.08
N TYR A 343 -18.80 -2.21 3.51
CA TYR A 343 -20.05 -1.71 2.94
C TYR A 343 -19.78 -0.38 2.23
N LEU A 344 -19.88 -0.40 0.90
CA LEU A 344 -19.60 0.74 0.05
C LEU A 344 -20.90 1.35 -0.45
N GLN A 345 -20.99 2.67 -0.41
CA GLN A 345 -22.09 3.44 -0.98
C GLN A 345 -21.58 4.83 -1.36
N ARG A 346 -21.71 5.16 -2.64
CA ARG A 346 -21.36 6.47 -3.16
C ARG A 346 -22.53 7.43 -2.98
N GLU A 347 -22.34 8.51 -2.22
CA GLU A 347 -23.32 9.60 -2.10
C GLU A 347 -22.89 10.79 -2.98
N ALA A 348 -23.77 11.24 -3.88
CA ALA A 348 -23.55 12.43 -4.69
C ALA A 348 -24.06 13.66 -3.93
N THR A 349 -23.22 14.24 -3.05
CA THR A 349 -23.55 15.51 -2.37
C THR A 349 -22.63 16.63 -2.85
N ALA A 350 -23.21 17.78 -3.21
CA ALA A 350 -22.45 18.98 -3.56
C ALA A 350 -21.78 19.58 -2.31
N GLY A 351 -20.44 19.70 -2.33
CA GLY A 351 -19.69 20.55 -1.38
C GLY A 351 -18.52 19.89 -0.64
N GLN A 352 -18.65 18.67 -0.12
CA GLN A 352 -17.59 17.97 0.64
C GLN A 352 -17.48 16.49 0.25
N ARG A 353 -16.24 15.99 0.08
CA ARG A 353 -15.96 14.57 -0.17
C ARG A 353 -16.34 13.75 1.06
N ARG A 354 -17.38 12.92 0.95
CA ARG A 354 -17.68 11.85 1.91
C ARG A 354 -16.96 10.58 1.48
N SER A 355 -16.43 9.84 2.44
CA SER A 355 -15.86 8.51 2.16
C SER A 355 -16.95 7.59 1.60
N PRO A 356 -16.73 6.93 0.46
CA PRO A 356 -17.68 5.96 -0.07
C PRO A 356 -17.74 4.67 0.75
N CYS A 357 -16.81 4.46 1.69
CA CYS A 357 -16.85 3.36 2.64
C CYS A 357 -17.65 3.77 3.89
N VAL A 358 -18.92 3.38 3.94
CA VAL A 358 -19.85 3.76 5.02
C VAL A 358 -19.59 2.96 6.29
N ALA A 359 -19.26 1.68 6.14
CA ALA A 359 -18.98 0.80 7.26
C ALA A 359 -17.99 -0.29 6.88
N ALA A 360 -17.18 -0.71 7.85
CA ALA A 360 -16.20 -1.77 7.67
C ALA A 360 -16.08 -2.58 8.96
N GLN A 361 -15.84 -3.88 8.84
CA GLN A 361 -15.73 -4.77 9.99
C GLN A 361 -14.74 -5.89 9.74
N VAL A 362 -13.92 -6.20 10.75
CA VAL A 362 -13.12 -7.43 10.79
C VAL A 362 -13.82 -8.44 11.71
N VAL A 363 -14.00 -9.66 11.23
CA VAL A 363 -14.74 -10.74 11.89
C VAL A 363 -13.85 -11.98 12.02
N LYS A 364 -14.00 -12.76 13.08
CA LYS A 364 -13.34 -14.07 13.20
C LYS A 364 -14.05 -15.09 12.32
N ILE A 365 -13.31 -16.02 11.73
CA ILE A 365 -13.88 -17.19 11.06
C ILE A 365 -14.31 -18.26 12.08
#